data_AF-A0A167EHQ5-F1
#
_entry.id   AF-A0A167EHQ5-F1
#
_cell.length_a   1.000
_cell.length_b   1.000
_cell.length_c   1.000
_cell.angle_alpha   90.00
_cell.angle_beta   90.00
_cell.angle_gamma   90.00
#
_symmetry.space_group_name_H-M   'P 1'
#
loop_
_entity.id
_entity.type
_entity.pdbx_description
1 polymer ?
#
loop_
_entity_poly.entity_id
_entity_poly.type
_entity_poly.pdbx_seq_one_letter_code
_entity_poly.pdbx_strand_id
1 'polypeptide(L)'
;MDSDHEHDGLELNNAPFVHQKKKKKRATRKKRRAATGFEEYYADAPTTPEEARREQEELYASSIPFEQRIQTCIHRFRTRRNLNSELSTYFNEYMFLGGIDTHSAFSPEKLEDGALIPRACEPTTHDDDAANSRFYDGNARNWTVDFAAVAAGFLSVSTLPLTGVDAAPTERAICVVENFLRYVLQHDVCPEHAANISEALRVCGRARDEWPRFWRLERLLPGRFTLAAAQTFGVHDEADWFLEGRNEEAGKTPTEVKPEVIFYASLVAAGVYVPKTESGRSALTVSRQFTCSLSLRSIEMPDDDVCGYFERLSLGADADAETRLRLQPLGRAVFRPAELHDGWVRQVPLEALPADEDVVFLLERDILEAMTVGTLMTARICELSSGLRFIKTIETVQPSFYTFLPQHLIKDYKPPRVNDRPPPSVHDRAAAAEETQVEGPQDEESEAEELNKE
;
A
#
# COMPACT_ATOMS: atom_id res chain seq x y z
N MET A 1 70.36 62.88 45.26
CA MET A 1 69.48 62.76 44.09
C MET A 1 68.57 61.59 44.42
N ASP A 2 67.61 61.80 45.32
CA ASP A 2 66.27 62.36 45.01
C ASP A 2 65.59 61.48 43.96
N SER A 3 64.37 60.97 44.09
CA SER A 3 63.30 61.10 45.09
C SER A 3 62.17 60.14 44.62
N ASP A 4 61.31 59.74 45.55
CA ASP A 4 59.86 59.44 45.42
C ASP A 4 59.33 58.52 44.30
N HIS A 5 58.68 57.39 44.65
CA HIS A 5 57.24 57.35 45.04
C HIS A 5 56.72 55.91 45.26
N GLU A 6 56.22 55.69 46.47
CA GLU A 6 55.01 54.95 46.92
C GLU A 6 54.37 53.82 46.07
N HIS A 7 54.26 52.62 46.67
CA HIS A 7 53.06 52.06 47.34
C HIS A 7 53.31 50.55 47.58
N ASP A 8 53.53 50.09 48.80
CA ASP A 8 52.55 49.74 49.83
C ASP A 8 51.89 48.36 49.62
N GLY A 9 51.90 47.52 50.66
CA GLY A 9 50.96 46.41 50.80
C GLY A 9 51.44 44.95 50.65
N LEU A 10 52.21 44.48 51.63
CA LEU A 10 52.07 43.18 52.31
C LEU A 10 52.31 41.86 51.55
N GLU A 11 53.44 41.24 51.87
CA GLU A 11 53.67 39.79 51.82
C GLU A 11 52.65 39.03 52.69
N LEU A 12 52.33 37.79 52.30
CA LEU A 12 52.42 36.63 53.20
C LEU A 12 52.31 35.33 52.39
N ASN A 13 53.46 34.68 52.22
CA ASN A 13 53.61 33.29 51.79
C ASN A 13 53.10 32.32 52.88
N ASN A 14 52.42 31.23 52.49
CA ASN A 14 52.85 29.84 52.73
C ASN A 14 51.76 28.77 52.44
N ALA A 15 51.99 28.00 51.36
CA ALA A 15 51.77 26.54 51.15
C ALA A 15 50.39 25.86 51.41
N PRO A 16 50.14 24.61 50.93
CA PRO A 16 50.57 23.91 49.71
C PRO A 16 49.36 23.47 48.81
N PHE A 17 49.65 23.04 47.58
CA PHE A 17 48.67 22.53 46.60
C PHE A 17 47.77 21.41 47.14
N VAL A 18 46.46 21.65 47.21
CA VAL A 18 45.43 20.62 47.44
C VAL A 18 44.93 20.10 46.10
N HIS A 19 45.22 18.83 45.80
CA HIS A 19 44.60 18.10 44.69
C HIS A 19 43.08 18.01 44.89
N GLN A 20 42.31 18.82 44.15
CA GLN A 20 40.87 18.64 44.07
C GLN A 20 40.53 17.34 43.33
N LYS A 21 40.01 16.36 44.08
CA LYS A 21 39.41 15.13 43.54
C LYS A 21 38.28 15.52 42.59
N LYS A 22 38.40 15.15 41.31
CA LYS A 22 37.32 15.23 40.31
C LYS A 22 36.07 14.54 40.86
N LYS A 23 35.00 15.30 41.07
CA LYS A 23 33.67 14.77 41.41
C LYS A 23 33.24 13.80 40.30
N LYS A 24 33.07 12.52 40.67
CA LYS A 24 32.50 11.47 39.82
C LYS A 24 31.11 11.94 39.37
N LYS A 25 30.94 12.24 38.07
CA LYS A 25 29.62 12.54 37.49
C LYS A 25 28.72 11.33 37.75
N ARG A 26 27.65 11.56 38.52
CA ARG A 26 26.59 10.58 38.78
C ARG A 26 26.01 10.21 37.41
N ALA A 27 26.17 8.95 36.99
CA ALA A 27 25.63 8.47 35.72
C ALA A 27 24.11 8.70 35.72
N THR A 28 23.64 9.56 34.82
CA THR A 28 22.22 9.78 34.58
C THR A 28 21.64 8.45 34.13
N ARG A 29 20.79 7.85 34.97
CA ARG A 29 20.07 6.62 34.66
C ARG A 29 19.33 6.86 33.34
N LYS A 30 19.74 6.20 32.25
CA LYS A 30 19.04 6.28 30.95
C LYS A 30 17.55 6.07 31.24
N LYS A 31 16.72 7.09 31.00
CA LYS A 31 15.26 6.93 31.01
C LYS A 31 14.98 5.77 30.05
N ARG A 32 14.47 4.65 30.56
CA ARG A 32 13.95 3.59 29.70
C ARG A 32 12.93 4.28 28.79
N ARG A 33 13.05 4.08 27.48
CA ARG A 33 12.05 4.58 26.53
C ARG A 33 10.69 4.07 27.02
N ALA A 34 9.73 4.98 27.16
CA ALA A 34 8.37 4.59 27.50
C ALA A 34 7.88 3.58 26.46
N ALA A 35 7.16 2.55 26.91
CA ALA A 35 6.53 1.59 26.00
C ALA A 35 5.66 2.36 25.00
N THR A 36 5.73 1.98 23.73
CA THR A 36 5.00 2.69 22.66
C THR A 36 3.53 2.30 22.60
N GLY A 37 3.17 1.18 23.24
CA GLY A 37 1.83 0.63 23.18
C GLY A 37 1.60 -0.24 21.95
N PHE A 38 2.67 -0.62 21.24
CA PHE A 38 2.61 -1.45 20.03
C PHE A 38 3.47 -2.71 20.17
N GLU A 39 3.95 -3.00 21.38
CA GLU A 39 4.64 -4.25 21.67
C GLU A 39 3.65 -5.43 21.70
N GLU A 40 4.08 -6.61 21.25
CA GLU A 40 3.25 -7.83 21.10
C GLU A 40 2.48 -8.23 22.37
N TYR A 41 3.04 -7.93 23.55
CA TYR A 41 2.44 -8.22 24.86
C TYR A 41 1.96 -6.98 25.60
N TYR A 42 1.84 -5.84 24.91
CA TYR A 42 1.32 -4.63 25.53
C TYR A 42 -0.19 -4.76 25.75
N ALA A 43 -0.59 -4.80 27.02
CA ALA A 43 -1.97 -4.67 27.43
C ALA A 43 -2.17 -3.26 28.00
N ASP A 44 -3.23 -2.57 27.55
CA ASP A 44 -3.67 -1.35 28.20
C ASP A 44 -3.95 -1.66 29.69
N ALA A 45 -3.60 -0.72 30.57
CA ALA A 45 -3.90 -0.88 31.99
C ALA A 45 -5.43 -1.07 32.14
N PRO A 46 -5.88 -2.08 32.91
CA PRO A 46 -7.30 -2.34 33.07
C PRO A 46 -7.98 -1.08 33.61
N THR A 47 -8.91 -0.52 32.84
CA THR A 47 -9.73 0.61 33.27
C THR A 47 -10.62 0.14 34.41
N THR A 48 -10.66 0.90 35.51
CA THR A 48 -11.55 0.51 36.62
C THR A 48 -13.01 0.58 36.13
N PRO A 49 -13.91 -0.29 36.62
CA PRO A 49 -15.31 -0.27 36.19
C PRO A 49 -16.00 1.10 36.37
N GLU A 50 -15.60 1.85 37.39
CA GLU A 50 -16.10 3.21 37.64
C GLU A 50 -15.62 4.22 36.60
N GLU A 51 -14.33 4.19 36.23
CA GLU A 51 -13.79 5.02 35.16
C GLU A 51 -14.40 4.66 33.80
N ALA A 52 -14.56 3.36 33.51
CA ALA A 52 -15.17 2.92 32.26
C ALA A 52 -16.63 3.39 32.14
N ARG A 53 -17.42 3.26 33.21
CA ARG A 53 -18.80 3.77 33.25
C ARG A 53 -18.83 5.28 33.06
N ARG A 54 -17.91 6.01 33.68
CA ARG A 54 -17.82 7.46 33.56
C ARG A 54 -17.46 7.90 32.15
N GLU A 55 -16.50 7.24 31.51
CA GLU A 55 -16.16 7.48 30.11
C GLU A 55 -17.37 7.21 29.18
N GLN A 56 -18.13 6.15 29.45
CA GLN A 56 -19.31 5.81 28.67
C GLN A 56 -20.45 6.82 28.87
N GLU A 57 -20.67 7.32 30.09
CA GLU A 57 -21.73 8.27 30.41
C GLU A 57 -21.38 9.73 30.04
N GLU A 58 -20.10 10.13 30.13
CA GLU A 58 -19.68 11.51 29.90
C GLU A 58 -19.14 11.76 28.48
N LEU A 59 -18.47 10.77 27.87
CA LEU A 59 -17.74 10.96 26.59
C LEU A 59 -18.38 10.25 25.41
N TYR A 60 -18.92 9.06 25.64
CA TYR A 60 -19.43 8.19 24.58
C TYR A 60 -20.93 7.92 24.68
N ALA A 61 -21.64 8.72 25.48
CA ALA A 61 -23.08 8.60 25.65
C ALA A 61 -23.79 8.69 24.30
N SER A 62 -24.80 7.85 24.08
CA SER A 62 -25.56 7.82 22.82
C SER A 62 -26.31 9.12 22.50
N SER A 63 -26.45 10.01 23.48
CA SER A 63 -26.95 11.37 23.28
C SER A 63 -25.96 12.30 22.59
N ILE A 64 -24.66 11.96 22.59
CA ILE A 64 -23.61 12.71 21.90
C ILE A 64 -23.55 12.22 20.44
N PRO A 65 -23.55 13.12 19.44
CA PRO A 65 -23.44 12.73 18.03
C PRO A 65 -22.19 11.88 17.75
N PHE A 66 -22.31 10.90 16.85
CA PHE A 66 -21.21 9.99 16.48
C PHE A 66 -19.91 10.73 16.15
N GLU A 67 -19.99 11.81 15.35
CA GLU A 67 -18.85 12.66 14.99
C GLU A 67 -18.01 13.08 16.21
N GLN A 68 -18.67 13.58 17.25
CA GLN A 68 -18.00 14.07 18.45
C GLN A 68 -17.40 12.91 19.27
N ARG A 69 -18.10 11.77 19.33
CA ARG A 69 -17.63 10.57 20.03
C ARG A 69 -16.36 10.00 19.39
N ILE A 70 -16.35 9.86 18.05
CA ILE A 70 -15.20 9.29 17.34
C ILE A 70 -14.00 10.24 17.36
N GLN A 71 -14.21 11.55 17.19
CA GLN A 71 -13.15 12.58 17.32
C GLN A 71 -12.50 12.54 18.71
N THR A 72 -13.32 12.46 19.76
CA THR A 72 -12.84 12.34 21.15
C THR A 72 -12.04 11.05 21.34
N CYS A 73 -12.52 9.92 20.81
CA CYS A 73 -11.78 8.65 20.82
C CYS A 73 -10.43 8.75 20.13
N ILE A 74 -10.36 9.35 18.93
CA ILE A 74 -9.11 9.51 18.19
C ILE A 74 -8.10 10.34 18.98
N HIS A 75 -8.54 11.45 19.58
CA HIS A 75 -7.67 12.28 20.41
C HIS A 75 -7.10 11.49 21.61
N ARG A 76 -7.97 10.75 22.32
CA ARG A 76 -7.55 9.92 23.46
C ARG A 76 -6.61 8.79 23.04
N PHE A 77 -6.85 8.19 21.88
CA PHE A 77 -5.95 7.18 21.32
C PHE A 77 -4.56 7.76 21.04
N ARG A 78 -4.47 8.92 20.39
CA ARG A 78 -3.19 9.60 20.06
C ARG A 78 -2.42 10.08 21.29
N THR A 79 -3.13 10.44 22.36
CA THR A 79 -2.49 10.87 23.62
C THR A 79 -2.03 9.67 24.47
N ARG A 80 -2.76 8.56 24.45
CA ARG A 80 -2.39 7.33 25.18
C ARG A 80 -1.32 6.50 24.46
N ARG A 81 -1.35 6.44 23.12
CA ARG A 81 -0.40 5.68 22.30
C ARG A 81 0.69 6.59 21.78
N ASN A 82 1.96 6.25 22.06
CA ASN A 82 3.08 7.03 21.56
C ASN A 82 3.40 6.62 20.11
N LEU A 83 2.64 7.20 19.17
CA LEU A 83 2.84 7.01 17.74
C LEU A 83 4.18 7.63 17.32
N ASN A 84 5.13 6.80 16.90
CA ASN A 84 6.34 7.29 16.26
C ASN A 84 6.01 7.93 14.89
N SER A 85 7.01 8.54 14.24
CA SER A 85 6.81 9.21 12.94
C SER A 85 6.17 8.29 11.89
N GLU A 86 6.57 7.02 11.81
CA GLU A 86 6.09 6.05 10.84
C GLU A 86 4.65 5.61 11.12
N LEU A 87 4.34 5.21 12.36
CA LEU A 87 3.00 4.80 12.78
C LEU A 87 2.00 5.95 12.68
N SER A 88 2.46 7.19 12.92
CA SER A 88 1.65 8.39 12.73
C SER A 88 1.26 8.58 11.26
N THR A 89 2.18 8.32 10.32
CA THR A 89 1.87 8.35 8.88
C THR A 89 0.82 7.32 8.50
N TYR A 90 0.97 6.07 8.96
CA TYR A 90 -0.01 5.01 8.68
C TYR A 90 -1.38 5.33 9.27
N PHE A 91 -1.40 5.78 10.52
CA PHE A 91 -2.63 6.17 11.20
C PHE A 91 -3.31 7.36 10.51
N ASN A 92 -2.54 8.37 10.09
CA ASN A 92 -3.08 9.52 9.38
C ASN A 92 -3.68 9.15 8.03
N GLU A 93 -3.03 8.27 7.27
CA GLU A 93 -3.59 7.79 6.01
C GLU A 93 -4.92 7.08 6.24
N TYR A 94 -4.99 6.18 7.23
CA TYR A 94 -6.23 5.49 7.59
C TYR A 94 -7.35 6.47 8.01
N MET A 95 -7.02 7.48 8.82
CA MET A 95 -7.96 8.53 9.25
C MET A 95 -8.44 9.38 8.06
N PHE A 96 -7.52 9.76 7.17
CA PHE A 96 -7.83 10.53 5.96
C PHE A 96 -8.81 9.77 5.06
N LEU A 97 -8.59 8.47 4.86
CA LEU A 97 -9.52 7.61 4.10
C LEU A 97 -10.90 7.49 4.74
N GLY A 98 -10.97 7.61 6.06
CA GLY A 98 -12.23 7.73 6.81
C GLY A 98 -12.87 9.12 6.76
N GLY A 99 -12.33 10.05 5.97
CA GLY A 99 -12.86 11.40 5.83
C GLY A 99 -12.44 12.37 6.94
N ILE A 100 -11.42 12.04 7.74
CA ILE A 100 -10.99 12.89 8.86
C ILE A 100 -9.84 13.79 8.43
N ASP A 101 -9.92 15.09 8.73
CA ASP A 101 -8.83 16.03 8.46
C ASP A 101 -7.65 15.80 9.41
N THR A 102 -6.54 15.30 8.87
CA THR A 102 -5.28 15.07 9.60
C THR A 102 -4.29 16.22 9.48
N HIS A 103 -4.55 17.22 8.63
CA HIS A 103 -3.66 18.35 8.35
C HIS A 103 -4.01 19.59 9.18
N SER A 104 -5.28 19.78 9.51
CA SER A 104 -5.64 20.72 10.57
C SER A 104 -5.08 20.16 11.87
N ALA A 105 -4.00 20.78 12.37
CA ALA A 105 -3.48 20.44 13.68
C ALA A 105 -4.65 20.59 14.67
N PHE A 106 -5.01 19.50 15.33
CA PHE A 106 -5.89 19.53 16.49
C PHE A 106 -5.18 20.35 17.57
N SER A 107 -5.38 21.66 17.57
CA SER A 107 -4.78 22.54 18.58
C SER A 107 -5.35 22.16 19.95
N PRO A 108 -4.52 21.81 20.94
CA PRO A 108 -4.98 21.54 22.30
C PRO A 108 -5.69 22.77 22.91
N GLU A 109 -5.48 23.97 22.36
CA GLU A 109 -6.17 25.20 22.72
C GLU A 109 -7.68 25.21 22.37
N LYS A 110 -8.15 24.29 21.52
CA LYS A 110 -9.59 24.10 21.25
C LYS A 110 -10.29 23.16 22.26
N LEU A 111 -9.54 22.58 23.18
CA LEU A 111 -10.09 21.94 24.38
C LEU A 111 -10.16 22.99 25.48
N GLU A 112 -11.34 23.18 26.06
CA GLU A 112 -11.46 23.91 27.32
C GLU A 112 -10.68 23.16 28.41
N ASP A 113 -10.07 23.90 29.35
CA ASP A 113 -9.37 23.34 30.50
C ASP A 113 -10.37 22.55 31.36
N GLY A 114 -10.41 21.22 31.17
CA GLY A 114 -11.35 20.31 31.82
C GLY A 114 -12.52 19.79 30.95
N ALA A 115 -12.65 20.22 29.70
CA ALA A 115 -13.62 19.65 28.75
C ALA A 115 -12.96 18.53 27.93
N LEU A 116 -13.55 17.33 27.99
CA LEU A 116 -13.06 16.14 27.29
C LEU A 116 -13.59 16.02 25.85
N ILE A 117 -14.38 17.00 25.39
CA ILE A 117 -15.01 17.03 24.08
C ILE A 117 -14.40 18.19 23.29
N PRO A 118 -13.78 17.96 22.11
CA PRO A 118 -13.38 19.04 21.22
C PRO A 118 -14.61 19.87 20.83
N ARG A 119 -14.51 21.21 20.86
CA ARG A 119 -15.55 22.06 20.27
C ARG A 119 -15.78 21.60 18.83
N ALA A 120 -17.04 21.37 18.44
CA ALA A 120 -17.39 21.30 17.02
C ALA A 120 -16.76 22.53 16.36
N CYS A 121 -15.99 22.33 15.28
CA CYS A 121 -15.42 23.45 14.53
C CYS A 121 -16.55 24.44 14.26
N GLU A 122 -16.46 25.65 14.83
CA GLU A 122 -17.39 26.71 14.46
C GLU A 122 -17.30 26.84 12.94
N PRO A 123 -18.44 26.90 12.22
CA PRO A 123 -18.41 27.10 10.79
C PRO A 123 -17.69 28.42 10.56
N THR A 124 -16.49 28.35 9.99
CA THR A 124 -15.75 29.54 9.58
C THR A 124 -16.65 30.31 8.64
N THR A 125 -17.16 31.44 9.12
CA THR A 125 -18.00 32.33 8.35
C THR A 125 -17.25 32.76 7.09
N HIS A 126 -17.81 32.42 5.94
CA HIS A 126 -17.47 32.90 4.60
C HIS A 126 -16.12 32.44 4.00
N ASP A 127 -16.18 31.40 3.16
CA ASP A 127 -15.70 31.38 1.74
C ASP A 127 -15.21 30.01 1.22
N ASP A 128 -15.20 28.94 2.01
CA ASP A 128 -14.60 27.64 1.61
C ASP A 128 -15.55 26.43 1.71
N ASP A 129 -16.85 26.59 1.40
CA ASP A 129 -17.84 25.49 1.40
C ASP A 129 -17.41 24.28 0.54
N ALA A 130 -16.70 24.53 -0.57
CA ALA A 130 -16.19 23.46 -1.43
C ALA A 130 -15.03 22.69 -0.78
N ALA A 131 -14.12 23.37 -0.07
CA ALA A 131 -12.96 22.74 0.57
C ALA A 131 -13.35 21.95 1.83
N ASN A 132 -14.44 22.34 2.51
CA ASN A 132 -14.94 21.65 3.71
C ASN A 132 -15.74 20.38 3.37
N SER A 133 -16.28 20.26 2.15
CA SER A 133 -17.05 19.09 1.71
C SER A 133 -16.23 17.79 1.54
N ARG A 134 -14.90 17.89 1.53
CA ARG A 134 -13.97 16.75 1.32
C ARG A 134 -13.78 15.87 2.55
N PHE A 135 -14.21 16.35 3.70
CA PHE A 135 -14.12 15.66 4.98
C PHE A 135 -15.50 15.41 5.55
N TYR A 136 -15.58 14.40 6.40
CA TYR A 136 -16.79 14.05 7.11
C TYR A 136 -17.14 15.16 8.11
N ASP A 137 -18.37 15.66 8.00
CA ASP A 137 -18.92 16.77 8.79
C ASP A 137 -20.11 16.32 9.66
N GLY A 138 -20.32 15.01 9.78
CA GLY A 138 -21.50 14.42 10.42
C GLY A 138 -22.76 14.39 9.54
N ASN A 139 -22.72 14.85 8.29
CA ASN A 139 -23.86 14.86 7.39
C ASN A 139 -24.03 13.52 6.65
N ALA A 140 -24.98 12.71 7.11
CA ALA A 140 -25.30 11.40 6.55
C ALA A 140 -25.86 11.41 5.11
N ARG A 141 -26.12 12.59 4.51
CA ARG A 141 -26.60 12.66 3.11
C ARG A 141 -25.52 12.27 2.09
N ASN A 142 -24.27 12.65 2.38
CA ASN A 142 -23.15 12.48 1.45
C ASN A 142 -22.15 11.42 1.96
N TRP A 143 -22.26 11.03 3.23
CA TRP A 143 -21.30 10.15 3.89
C TRP A 143 -22.00 8.97 4.56
N THR A 144 -21.31 7.82 4.56
CA THR A 144 -21.70 6.62 5.31
C THR A 144 -20.52 6.17 6.15
N VAL A 145 -20.78 5.82 7.41
CA VAL A 145 -19.76 5.29 8.32
C VAL A 145 -19.55 3.81 8.04
N ASP A 146 -18.39 3.46 7.48
CA ASP A 146 -18.00 2.09 7.17
C ASP A 146 -16.52 1.82 7.50
N PHE A 147 -16.26 1.38 8.73
CA PHE A 147 -14.94 0.97 9.21
C PHE A 147 -14.35 -0.17 8.39
N ALA A 148 -15.17 -1.11 7.92
CA ALA A 148 -14.69 -2.27 7.16
C ALA A 148 -14.18 -1.86 5.78
N ALA A 149 -14.92 -1.01 5.06
CA ALA A 149 -14.49 -0.47 3.77
C ALA A 149 -13.26 0.44 3.91
N VAL A 150 -13.20 1.28 4.96
CA VAL A 150 -12.02 2.15 5.21
C VAL A 150 -10.78 1.30 5.53
N ALA A 151 -10.91 0.27 6.36
CA ALA A 151 -9.82 -0.66 6.65
C ALA A 151 -9.39 -1.41 5.38
N ALA A 152 -10.33 -1.91 4.59
CA ALA A 152 -10.06 -2.58 3.32
C ALA A 152 -9.34 -1.68 2.32
N GLY A 153 -9.78 -0.42 2.16
CA GLY A 153 -9.14 0.54 1.26
C GLY A 153 -7.74 0.94 1.70
N PHE A 154 -7.55 1.24 2.99
CA PHE A 154 -6.21 1.49 3.54
C PHE A 154 -5.28 0.29 3.34
N LEU A 155 -5.77 -0.90 3.68
CA LEU A 155 -4.98 -2.12 3.66
C LEU A 155 -4.67 -2.62 2.26
N SER A 156 -5.50 -2.33 1.25
CA SER A 156 -5.31 -2.81 -0.13
C SER A 156 -4.68 -1.77 -1.07
N VAL A 157 -5.00 -0.49 -0.91
CA VAL A 157 -4.56 0.58 -1.84
C VAL A 157 -3.41 1.38 -1.25
N SER A 158 -3.52 1.86 -0.01
CA SER A 158 -2.50 2.75 0.57
C SER A 158 -1.30 2.03 1.19
N THR A 159 -1.45 0.76 1.59
CA THR A 159 -0.38 0.02 2.27
C THR A 159 0.85 -0.13 1.39
N LEU A 160 0.71 -0.63 0.16
CA LEU A 160 1.84 -0.87 -0.73
C LEU A 160 2.68 0.39 -1.02
N PRO A 161 2.09 1.57 -1.35
CA PRO A 161 2.84 2.82 -1.49
C PRO A 161 3.56 3.27 -0.21
N LEU A 162 3.03 2.96 0.97
CA LEU A 162 3.56 3.40 2.27
C LEU A 162 4.64 2.48 2.84
N THR A 163 4.55 1.18 2.56
CA THR A 163 5.40 0.14 3.16
C THR A 163 6.36 -0.48 2.15
N GLY A 164 6.11 -0.33 0.86
CA GLY A 164 6.77 -1.14 -0.18
C GLY A 164 6.43 -2.63 -0.04
N VAL A 165 7.30 -3.49 -0.56
CA VAL A 165 7.16 -4.96 -0.56
C VAL A 165 7.83 -5.58 0.70
N ASP A 166 7.84 -4.85 1.81
CA ASP A 166 8.47 -5.29 3.07
C ASP A 166 7.40 -5.79 4.07
N ALA A 167 7.67 -6.96 4.65
CA ALA A 167 6.79 -7.61 5.63
C ALA A 167 6.68 -6.82 6.94
N ALA A 168 7.79 -6.26 7.43
CA ALA A 168 7.79 -5.65 8.76
C ALA A 168 7.01 -4.32 8.83
N PRO A 169 7.16 -3.38 7.86
CA PRO A 169 6.35 -2.16 7.84
C PRO A 169 4.86 -2.45 7.53
N THR A 170 4.57 -3.44 6.69
CA THR A 170 3.20 -3.90 6.42
C THR A 170 2.51 -4.40 7.69
N GLU A 171 3.20 -5.24 8.48
CA GLU A 171 2.67 -5.70 9.77
C GLU A 171 2.42 -4.53 10.74
N ARG A 172 3.33 -3.53 10.77
CA ARG A 172 3.13 -2.32 11.58
C ARG A 172 1.91 -1.51 11.13
N ALA A 173 1.69 -1.37 9.82
CA ALA A 173 0.51 -0.68 9.29
C ALA A 173 -0.80 -1.39 9.68
N ILE A 174 -0.85 -2.72 9.56
CA ILE A 174 -2.00 -3.54 10.00
C ILE A 174 -2.23 -3.37 11.51
N CYS A 175 -1.16 -3.50 12.31
CA CYS A 175 -1.22 -3.40 13.76
C CYS A 175 -1.76 -2.04 14.25
N VAL A 176 -1.42 -0.94 13.57
CA VAL A 176 -1.91 0.39 13.95
C VAL A 176 -3.43 0.48 13.84
N VAL A 177 -3.99 0.02 12.72
CA VAL A 177 -5.44 0.02 12.50
C VAL A 177 -6.13 -0.93 13.48
N GLU A 178 -5.59 -2.14 13.66
CA GLU A 178 -6.13 -3.15 14.57
C GLU A 178 -6.17 -2.67 16.02
N ASN A 179 -5.10 -2.01 16.49
CA ASN A 179 -5.05 -1.43 17.84
C ASN A 179 -6.08 -0.32 18.02
N PHE A 180 -6.26 0.55 17.03
CA PHE A 180 -7.28 1.59 17.09
C PHE A 180 -8.70 1.01 17.12
N LEU A 181 -9.02 0.06 16.24
CA LEU A 181 -10.33 -0.57 16.20
C LEU A 181 -10.66 -1.32 17.50
N ARG A 182 -9.67 -2.02 18.09
CA ARG A 182 -9.82 -2.63 19.43
C ARG A 182 -10.06 -1.59 20.51
N TYR A 183 -9.36 -0.46 20.45
CA TYR A 183 -9.55 0.63 21.38
C TYR A 183 -10.97 1.21 21.30
N VAL A 184 -11.51 1.38 20.08
CA VAL A 184 -12.90 1.83 19.86
C VAL A 184 -13.91 0.87 20.49
N LEU A 185 -13.72 -0.46 20.31
CA LEU A 185 -14.60 -1.47 20.91
C LEU A 185 -14.47 -1.52 22.43
N GLN A 186 -13.25 -1.46 22.96
CA GLN A 186 -12.98 -1.53 24.39
C GLN A 186 -13.65 -0.39 25.16
N HIS A 187 -13.71 0.80 24.55
CA HIS A 187 -14.29 2.00 25.14
C HIS A 187 -15.76 2.23 24.78
N ASP A 188 -16.40 1.28 24.07
CA ASP A 188 -17.81 1.35 23.63
C ASP A 188 -18.18 2.69 22.98
N VAL A 189 -17.31 3.18 22.10
CA VAL A 189 -17.41 4.54 21.53
C VAL A 189 -18.66 4.70 20.64
N CYS A 190 -18.96 3.67 19.87
CA CYS A 190 -20.06 3.64 18.91
C CYS A 190 -20.65 2.21 18.80
N PRO A 191 -21.43 1.78 19.81
CA PRO A 191 -22.05 0.44 19.83
C PRO A 191 -22.89 0.16 18.58
N GLU A 192 -23.48 1.19 17.98
CA GLU A 192 -24.26 1.08 16.75
C GLU A 192 -23.45 0.58 15.54
N HIS A 193 -22.12 0.69 15.57
CA HIS A 193 -21.21 0.25 14.52
C HIS A 193 -20.33 -0.95 14.93
N ALA A 194 -20.56 -1.55 16.10
CA ALA A 194 -19.71 -2.62 16.64
C ALA A 194 -19.55 -3.84 15.69
N ALA A 195 -20.61 -4.19 14.95
CA ALA A 195 -20.57 -5.27 13.96
C ALA A 195 -19.63 -4.94 12.78
N ASN A 196 -19.69 -3.70 12.28
CA ASN A 196 -18.85 -3.25 11.17
C ASN A 196 -17.38 -3.06 11.60
N ILE A 197 -17.13 -2.63 12.85
CA ILE A 197 -15.78 -2.62 13.44
C ILE A 197 -15.21 -4.04 13.59
N SER A 198 -16.05 -5.00 13.97
CA SER A 198 -15.65 -6.41 14.04
C SER A 198 -15.29 -6.96 12.66
N GLU A 199 -16.01 -6.58 11.60
CA GLU A 199 -15.64 -6.91 10.23
C GLU A 199 -14.33 -6.23 9.80
N ALA A 200 -14.11 -4.98 10.17
CA ALA A 200 -12.84 -4.29 9.92
C ALA A 200 -11.65 -5.03 10.57
N LEU A 201 -11.81 -5.56 11.78
CA LEU A 201 -10.80 -6.41 12.43
C LEU A 201 -10.57 -7.74 11.66
N ARG A 202 -11.63 -8.33 11.08
CA ARG A 202 -11.49 -9.51 10.21
C ARG A 202 -10.73 -9.17 8.92
N VAL A 203 -10.92 -7.98 8.36
CA VAL A 203 -10.14 -7.48 7.22
C VAL A 203 -8.66 -7.35 7.60
N CYS A 204 -8.32 -6.79 8.77
CA CYS A 204 -6.94 -6.77 9.28
C CYS A 204 -6.33 -8.18 9.37
N GLY A 205 -7.10 -9.15 9.87
CA GLY A 205 -6.68 -10.55 9.92
C GLY A 205 -6.41 -11.13 8.53
N ARG A 206 -7.33 -10.93 7.58
CA ARG A 206 -7.13 -11.35 6.17
C ARG A 206 -5.90 -10.71 5.55
N ALA A 207 -5.68 -9.42 5.75
CA ALA A 207 -4.51 -8.73 5.21
C ALA A 207 -3.20 -9.34 5.72
N ARG A 208 -3.12 -9.68 7.01
CA ARG A 208 -1.94 -10.33 7.60
C ARG A 208 -1.65 -11.70 6.98
N ASP A 209 -2.69 -12.46 6.66
CA ASP A 209 -2.56 -13.79 6.07
C ASP A 209 -2.29 -13.75 4.55
N GLU A 210 -2.93 -12.81 3.83
CA GLU A 210 -2.89 -12.72 2.38
C GLU A 210 -1.66 -11.98 1.85
N TRP A 211 -1.18 -10.92 2.52
CA TRP A 211 -0.04 -10.14 2.00
C TRP A 211 1.22 -10.96 1.74
N PRO A 212 1.67 -11.86 2.64
CA PRO A 212 2.81 -12.73 2.37
C PRO A 212 2.60 -13.64 1.16
N ARG A 213 1.38 -14.16 0.98
CA ARG A 213 1.02 -15.00 -0.17
C ARG A 213 0.99 -14.19 -1.45
N PHE A 214 0.46 -12.98 -1.39
CA PHE A 214 0.40 -12.04 -2.51
C PHE A 214 1.79 -11.66 -3.01
N TRP A 215 2.74 -11.36 -2.12
CA TRP A 215 4.13 -11.08 -2.53
C TRP A 215 4.82 -12.30 -3.13
N ARG A 216 4.50 -13.51 -2.65
CA ARG A 216 4.97 -14.75 -3.28
C ARG A 216 4.36 -14.89 -4.68
N LEU A 217 3.06 -14.66 -4.82
CA LEU A 217 2.35 -14.72 -6.10
C LEU A 217 2.96 -13.76 -7.13
N GLU A 218 3.19 -12.50 -6.76
CA GLU A 218 3.83 -11.47 -7.61
C GLU A 218 5.22 -11.86 -8.11
N ARG A 219 5.96 -12.71 -7.37
CA ARG A 219 7.27 -13.22 -7.80
C ARG A 219 7.18 -14.44 -8.71
N LEU A 220 6.15 -15.25 -8.53
CA LEU A 220 5.93 -16.47 -9.30
C LEU A 220 5.27 -16.21 -10.66
N LEU A 221 4.44 -15.16 -10.75
CA LEU A 221 3.79 -14.77 -12.00
C LEU A 221 4.82 -14.29 -13.05
N PRO A 222 4.64 -14.64 -14.33
CA PRO A 222 3.50 -15.37 -14.91
C PRO A 222 3.57 -16.90 -14.85
N GLY A 223 4.68 -17.47 -14.37
CA GLY A 223 4.98 -18.89 -14.51
C GLY A 223 5.67 -19.22 -15.84
N ARG A 224 6.43 -20.32 -15.84
CA ARG A 224 7.15 -20.82 -17.01
C ARG A 224 6.21 -21.33 -18.08
N PHE A 225 5.09 -21.94 -17.71
CA PHE A 225 4.08 -22.47 -18.63
C PHE A 225 3.39 -21.34 -19.39
N THR A 226 2.89 -20.33 -18.68
CA THR A 226 2.22 -19.16 -19.26
C THR A 226 3.17 -18.39 -20.18
N LEU A 227 4.41 -18.18 -19.74
CA LEU A 227 5.45 -17.53 -20.54
C LEU A 227 5.74 -18.33 -21.82
N ALA A 228 5.90 -19.65 -21.69
CA ALA A 228 6.14 -20.53 -22.83
C ALA A 228 4.97 -20.54 -23.81
N ALA A 229 3.72 -20.43 -23.34
CA ALA A 229 2.54 -20.28 -24.19
C ALA A 229 2.62 -18.99 -25.02
N ALA A 230 2.88 -17.85 -24.37
CA ALA A 230 2.98 -16.56 -25.05
C ALA A 230 4.11 -16.55 -26.11
N GLN A 231 5.25 -17.17 -25.80
CA GLN A 231 6.37 -17.34 -26.73
C GLN A 231 6.03 -18.27 -27.90
N THR A 232 5.41 -19.43 -27.63
CA THR A 232 5.01 -20.43 -28.64
C THR A 232 4.09 -19.84 -29.71
N PHE A 233 3.18 -18.95 -29.31
CA PHE A 233 2.23 -18.33 -30.23
C PHE A 233 2.67 -16.96 -30.76
N GLY A 234 3.87 -16.50 -30.42
CA GLY A 234 4.40 -15.21 -30.89
C GLY A 234 3.56 -14.01 -30.42
N VAL A 235 2.91 -14.11 -29.26
CA VAL A 235 2.07 -13.04 -28.69
C VAL A 235 2.73 -12.31 -27.53
N HIS A 236 4.00 -12.63 -27.24
CA HIS A 236 4.80 -11.97 -26.22
C HIS A 236 5.39 -10.66 -26.75
N ASP A 237 5.25 -9.57 -26.00
CA ASP A 237 6.00 -8.33 -26.20
C ASP A 237 7.11 -8.20 -25.13
N GLU A 238 8.26 -7.59 -25.41
CA GLU A 238 9.33 -7.41 -24.39
C GLU A 238 8.84 -6.61 -23.16
N ALA A 239 7.86 -5.73 -23.36
CA ALA A 239 7.25 -4.91 -22.31
C ALA A 239 6.15 -5.63 -21.51
N ASP A 240 5.68 -6.79 -21.97
CA ASP A 240 4.52 -7.49 -21.42
C ASP A 240 4.77 -8.08 -20.03
N TRP A 241 6.05 -8.33 -19.69
CA TRP A 241 6.46 -8.95 -18.44
C TRP A 241 7.60 -8.17 -17.78
N PHE A 242 7.26 -6.97 -17.30
CA PHE A 242 8.12 -6.07 -16.51
C PHE A 242 8.71 -6.70 -15.22
N LEU A 243 8.49 -8.00 -14.98
CA LEU A 243 8.94 -8.81 -13.84
C LEU A 243 10.19 -9.65 -14.14
N GLU A 244 10.72 -9.67 -15.38
CA GLU A 244 11.98 -10.37 -15.69
C GLU A 244 13.15 -9.90 -14.79
N GLY A 245 13.09 -8.68 -14.25
CA GLY A 245 14.10 -8.14 -13.32
C GLY A 245 13.93 -8.53 -11.84
N ARG A 246 12.87 -9.23 -11.42
CA ARG A 246 12.64 -9.59 -10.00
C ARG A 246 12.95 -11.04 -9.63
N ASN A 247 13.22 -11.90 -10.61
CA ASN A 247 13.62 -13.28 -10.38
C ASN A 247 15.14 -13.43 -10.48
N GLU A 248 15.88 -13.02 -9.45
CA GLU A 248 17.32 -13.32 -9.34
C GLU A 248 17.58 -14.85 -9.26
N GLU A 249 16.60 -15.64 -8.79
CA GLU A 249 16.68 -17.11 -8.84
C GLU A 249 16.43 -17.69 -10.26
N ALA A 250 15.84 -16.92 -11.17
CA ALA A 250 15.82 -17.22 -12.61
C ALA A 250 17.08 -16.73 -13.34
N GLY A 251 18.06 -16.18 -12.61
CA GLY A 251 19.39 -15.80 -13.11
C GLY A 251 20.31 -16.99 -13.43
N LYS A 252 19.83 -18.24 -13.27
CA LYS A 252 20.42 -19.37 -13.99
C LYS A 252 19.85 -19.35 -15.39
N THR A 253 20.71 -19.00 -16.35
CA THR A 253 20.50 -19.16 -17.80
C THR A 253 19.44 -20.22 -18.07
N PRO A 254 18.29 -19.87 -18.68
CA PRO A 254 17.31 -20.87 -19.04
C PRO A 254 18.04 -21.92 -19.85
N THR A 255 18.00 -23.17 -19.39
CA THR A 255 18.33 -24.31 -20.26
C THR A 255 17.70 -24.06 -21.62
N GLU A 256 18.45 -24.22 -22.71
CA GLU A 256 18.08 -24.02 -24.13
C GLU A 256 16.89 -24.87 -24.63
N VAL A 257 15.86 -25.05 -23.80
CA VAL A 257 14.63 -25.74 -24.14
C VAL A 257 13.73 -24.75 -24.86
N LYS A 258 13.35 -25.11 -26.08
CA LYS A 258 12.41 -24.33 -26.89
C LYS A 258 11.07 -24.15 -26.15
N PRO A 259 10.47 -22.94 -26.17
CA PRO A 259 9.19 -22.67 -25.48
C PRO A 259 8.07 -23.64 -25.88
N GLU A 260 8.05 -24.08 -27.14
CA GLU A 260 7.07 -25.05 -27.63
C GLU A 260 7.15 -26.38 -26.88
N VAL A 261 8.36 -26.83 -26.52
CA VAL A 261 8.56 -28.05 -25.76
C VAL A 261 7.98 -27.90 -24.35
N ILE A 262 8.24 -26.77 -23.69
CA ILE A 262 7.71 -26.48 -22.36
C ILE A 262 6.18 -26.47 -22.39
N PHE A 263 5.58 -25.76 -23.35
CA PHE A 263 4.13 -25.63 -23.47
C PHE A 263 3.45 -26.97 -23.77
N TYR A 264 3.85 -27.66 -24.84
CA TYR A 264 3.20 -28.90 -25.25
C TYR A 264 3.47 -30.06 -24.29
N ALA A 265 4.68 -30.17 -23.73
CA ALA A 265 4.96 -31.21 -22.73
C ALA A 265 4.11 -31.01 -21.47
N SER A 266 3.96 -29.77 -21.01
CA SER A 266 3.12 -29.45 -19.85
C SER A 266 1.65 -29.77 -20.09
N LEU A 267 1.11 -29.47 -21.28
CA LEU A 267 -0.28 -29.82 -21.63
C LEU A 267 -0.49 -31.34 -21.65
N VAL A 268 0.42 -32.08 -22.29
CA VAL A 268 0.32 -33.55 -22.36
C VAL A 268 0.43 -34.16 -20.96
N ALA A 269 1.34 -33.64 -20.13
CA ALA A 269 1.53 -34.08 -18.75
C ALA A 269 0.32 -33.78 -17.85
N ALA A 270 -0.38 -32.67 -18.11
CA ALA A 270 -1.63 -32.32 -17.46
C ALA A 270 -2.85 -33.07 -18.02
N GLY A 271 -2.65 -34.02 -18.96
CA GLY A 271 -3.74 -34.79 -19.57
C GLY A 271 -4.61 -33.99 -20.55
N VAL A 272 -4.16 -32.82 -20.99
CA VAL A 272 -4.89 -31.97 -21.93
C VAL A 272 -4.64 -32.43 -23.35
N TYR A 273 -5.72 -32.69 -24.10
CA TYR A 273 -5.62 -33.07 -25.50
C TYR A 273 -5.12 -31.91 -26.37
N VAL A 274 -4.06 -32.17 -27.14
CA VAL A 274 -3.52 -31.23 -28.13
C VAL A 274 -3.89 -31.72 -29.54
N PRO A 275 -4.73 -30.98 -30.29
CA PRO A 275 -5.09 -31.35 -31.65
C PRO A 275 -3.85 -31.30 -32.56
N LYS A 276 -3.74 -32.28 -33.45
CA LYS A 276 -2.61 -32.42 -34.38
C LYS A 276 -3.07 -32.29 -35.83
N THR A 277 -2.26 -31.65 -36.66
CA THR A 277 -2.42 -31.61 -38.11
C THR A 277 -2.03 -32.96 -38.73
N GLU A 278 -2.32 -33.14 -40.02
CA GLU A 278 -1.89 -34.33 -40.80
C GLU A 278 -0.36 -34.54 -40.79
N SER A 279 0.41 -33.46 -40.63
CA SER A 279 1.87 -33.50 -40.49
C SER A 279 2.37 -33.80 -39.08
N GLY A 280 1.46 -34.08 -38.12
CA GLY A 280 1.77 -34.39 -36.73
C GLY A 280 2.15 -33.19 -35.87
N ARG A 281 2.11 -31.97 -36.41
CA ARG A 281 2.33 -30.72 -35.67
C ARG A 281 1.08 -30.32 -34.91
N SER A 282 1.23 -29.47 -33.90
CA SER A 282 0.07 -28.86 -33.23
C SER A 282 -0.76 -28.06 -34.23
N ALA A 283 -2.08 -28.25 -34.18
CA ALA A 283 -3.06 -27.47 -34.92
C ALA A 283 -3.57 -26.24 -34.13
N LEU A 284 -3.05 -26.01 -32.91
CA LEU A 284 -3.48 -24.90 -32.08
C LEU A 284 -3.05 -23.57 -32.69
N THR A 285 -3.99 -22.64 -32.80
CA THR A 285 -3.74 -21.22 -33.12
C THR A 285 -4.45 -20.33 -32.11
N VAL A 286 -3.99 -19.09 -31.95
CA VAL A 286 -4.71 -18.08 -31.17
C VAL A 286 -5.97 -17.69 -31.95
N SER A 287 -7.14 -17.88 -31.36
CA SER A 287 -8.44 -17.52 -31.94
C SER A 287 -8.83 -16.10 -31.57
N ARG A 288 -8.54 -15.67 -30.35
CA ARG A 288 -8.99 -14.39 -29.80
C ARG A 288 -8.01 -13.85 -28.75
N GLN A 289 -7.90 -12.52 -28.68
CA GLN A 289 -7.23 -11.82 -27.59
C GLN A 289 -8.17 -10.75 -27.02
N PHE A 290 -8.23 -10.62 -25.71
CA PHE A 290 -9.08 -9.63 -25.04
C PHE A 290 -8.57 -9.31 -23.64
N THR A 291 -8.94 -8.15 -23.09
CA THR A 291 -8.65 -7.77 -21.70
C THR A 291 -9.90 -7.88 -20.86
N CYS A 292 -9.86 -8.49 -19.69
CA CYS A 292 -10.99 -8.48 -18.75
C CYS A 292 -10.53 -8.45 -17.29
N SER A 293 -11.45 -8.08 -16.40
CA SER A 293 -11.27 -8.14 -14.95
C SER A 293 -11.99 -9.38 -14.39
N LEU A 294 -11.30 -10.10 -13.53
CA LEU A 294 -11.67 -11.43 -13.05
C LEU A 294 -11.47 -11.54 -11.55
N SER A 295 -12.34 -12.30 -10.87
CA SER A 295 -12.19 -12.70 -9.46
C SER A 295 -12.01 -14.21 -9.36
N LEU A 296 -11.00 -14.64 -8.60
CA LEU A 296 -10.73 -16.06 -8.36
C LEU A 296 -11.85 -16.69 -7.54
N ARG A 297 -12.47 -17.75 -8.06
CA ARG A 297 -13.57 -18.47 -7.42
C ARG A 297 -13.14 -19.76 -6.75
N SER A 298 -12.30 -20.54 -7.43
CA SER A 298 -11.81 -21.81 -6.89
C SER A 298 -10.44 -22.17 -7.47
N ILE A 299 -9.73 -23.00 -6.72
CA ILE A 299 -8.42 -23.54 -7.07
C ILE A 299 -8.55 -25.07 -7.04
N GLU A 300 -8.18 -25.71 -8.14
CA GLU A 300 -8.07 -27.16 -8.25
C GLU A 300 -6.57 -27.50 -8.34
N MET A 301 -6.02 -28.06 -7.27
CA MET A 301 -4.62 -28.50 -7.24
C MET A 301 -4.39 -29.69 -8.17
N PRO A 302 -3.19 -29.84 -8.76
CA PRO A 302 -2.85 -31.04 -9.53
C PRO A 302 -2.94 -32.29 -8.64
N ASP A 303 -3.59 -33.33 -9.15
CA ASP A 303 -3.72 -34.62 -8.48
C ASP A 303 -2.41 -35.43 -8.49
N ASP A 304 -2.40 -36.55 -7.77
CA ASP A 304 -1.22 -37.41 -7.63
C ASP A 304 -0.77 -38.03 -8.96
N ASP A 305 -1.69 -38.26 -9.90
CA ASP A 305 -1.38 -38.83 -11.21
C ASP A 305 -0.65 -37.82 -12.10
N VAL A 306 -1.15 -36.58 -12.14
CA VAL A 306 -0.50 -35.45 -12.81
C VAL A 306 0.87 -35.19 -12.16
N CYS A 307 0.93 -35.10 -10.82
CA CYS A 307 2.20 -34.90 -10.12
C CYS A 307 3.22 -36.00 -10.45
N GLY A 308 2.82 -37.28 -10.40
CA GLY A 308 3.67 -38.41 -10.74
C GLY A 308 4.07 -38.46 -12.22
N TYR A 309 3.28 -37.89 -13.14
CA TYR A 309 3.68 -37.75 -14.54
C TYR A 309 4.78 -36.68 -14.71
N PHE A 310 4.62 -35.51 -14.09
CA PHE A 310 5.63 -34.45 -14.10
C PHE A 310 6.95 -34.89 -13.43
N GLU A 311 6.87 -35.68 -12.36
CA GLU A 311 8.05 -36.31 -11.74
C GLU A 311 8.76 -37.26 -12.72
N ARG A 312 8.01 -38.07 -13.47
CA ARG A 312 8.59 -38.98 -14.48
C ARG A 312 9.20 -38.24 -15.67
N LEU A 313 8.64 -37.11 -16.07
CA LEU A 313 9.27 -36.22 -17.06
C LEU A 313 10.61 -35.64 -16.57
N SER A 314 10.83 -35.64 -15.26
CA SER A 314 12.06 -35.18 -14.62
C SER A 314 13.10 -36.29 -14.42
N LEU A 315 12.79 -37.55 -14.76
CA LEU A 315 13.66 -38.72 -14.52
C LEU A 315 14.57 -39.05 -15.71
N GLY A 316 15.87 -38.82 -15.50
CA GLY A 316 17.00 -39.46 -16.19
C GLY A 316 18.14 -39.58 -15.19
N ALA A 317 18.51 -40.81 -14.82
CA ALA A 317 19.54 -41.08 -13.81
C ALA A 317 20.94 -40.60 -14.26
N ASP A 318 21.18 -40.54 -15.58
CA ASP A 318 22.42 -40.08 -16.23
C ASP A 318 22.26 -38.77 -17.01
N ALA A 319 21.12 -38.08 -16.88
CA ALA A 319 20.94 -36.77 -17.50
C ALA A 319 21.63 -35.71 -16.62
N ASP A 320 22.70 -35.11 -17.14
CA ASP A 320 23.37 -33.94 -16.54
C ASP A 320 22.31 -32.94 -16.06
N ALA A 321 22.57 -32.28 -14.93
CA ALA A 321 21.63 -31.35 -14.29
C ALA A 321 21.10 -30.24 -15.23
N GLU A 322 21.79 -30.02 -16.36
CA GLU A 322 21.42 -29.13 -17.47
C GLU A 322 20.26 -29.62 -18.35
N THR A 323 20.03 -30.92 -18.55
CA THR A 323 19.02 -31.42 -19.52
C THR A 323 17.64 -31.74 -18.92
N ARG A 324 17.44 -31.50 -17.62
CA ARG A 324 16.15 -31.76 -16.96
C ARG A 324 15.13 -30.68 -17.29
N LEU A 325 14.03 -31.07 -17.92
CA LEU A 325 12.79 -30.29 -18.05
C LEU A 325 12.19 -30.12 -16.65
N ARG A 326 12.68 -29.16 -15.86
CA ARG A 326 12.16 -28.84 -14.50
C ARG A 326 10.76 -28.22 -14.56
N LEU A 327 9.77 -28.95 -15.05
CA LEU A 327 8.38 -28.51 -15.17
C LEU A 327 7.65 -28.72 -13.85
N GLN A 328 6.81 -27.77 -13.45
CA GLN A 328 5.94 -27.90 -12.28
C GLN A 328 4.59 -28.49 -12.70
N PRO A 329 3.97 -29.35 -11.88
CA PRO A 329 2.62 -29.84 -12.12
C PRO A 329 1.62 -28.70 -12.30
N LEU A 330 0.73 -28.82 -13.28
CA LEU A 330 -0.30 -27.83 -13.57
C LEU A 330 -1.63 -28.19 -12.89
N GLY A 331 -2.20 -27.24 -12.15
CA GLY A 331 -3.60 -27.30 -11.69
C GLY A 331 -4.47 -26.29 -12.42
N ARG A 332 -5.70 -26.08 -11.95
CA ARG A 332 -6.68 -25.18 -12.57
C ARG A 332 -7.07 -24.07 -11.60
N ALA A 333 -6.96 -22.82 -12.05
CA ALA A 333 -7.54 -21.67 -11.38
C ALA A 333 -8.80 -21.23 -12.12
N VAL A 334 -9.94 -21.21 -11.42
CA VAL A 334 -11.25 -20.88 -11.98
C VAL A 334 -11.63 -19.47 -11.57
N PHE A 335 -11.86 -18.62 -12.55
CA PHE A 335 -12.21 -17.22 -12.40
C PHE A 335 -13.61 -16.92 -12.92
N ARG A 336 -14.21 -15.83 -12.44
CA ARG A 336 -15.40 -15.22 -13.05
C ARG A 336 -15.21 -13.74 -13.29
N PRO A 337 -15.92 -13.15 -14.26
CA PRO A 337 -15.92 -11.71 -14.45
C PRO A 337 -16.27 -10.96 -13.18
N ALA A 338 -15.49 -9.90 -12.90
CA ALA A 338 -15.65 -9.07 -11.73
C ALA A 338 -15.32 -7.62 -12.07
N GLU A 339 -15.98 -6.68 -11.38
CA GLU A 339 -15.65 -5.26 -11.50
C GLU A 339 -14.47 -4.93 -10.60
N LEU A 340 -13.44 -4.31 -11.19
CA LEU A 340 -12.31 -3.76 -10.47
C LEU A 340 -12.34 -2.24 -10.62
N HIS A 341 -12.72 -1.54 -9.55
CA HIS A 341 -12.70 -0.08 -9.54
C HIS A 341 -11.29 0.42 -9.19
N ASP A 342 -10.71 1.26 -10.03
CA ASP A 342 -9.41 1.91 -9.78
C ASP A 342 -9.48 3.44 -9.82
N GLY A 343 -10.67 4.00 -10.08
CA GLY A 343 -10.93 5.43 -10.18
C GLY A 343 -10.46 6.06 -11.49
N TRP A 344 -9.95 5.27 -12.44
CA TRP A 344 -9.43 5.76 -13.71
C TRP A 344 -10.33 5.37 -14.88
N VAL A 345 -10.47 6.29 -15.83
CA VAL A 345 -11.16 5.98 -17.09
C VAL A 345 -10.19 5.23 -18.00
N ARG A 346 -10.50 3.96 -18.27
CA ARG A 346 -9.72 3.13 -19.19
C ARG A 346 -9.91 3.60 -20.63
N GLN A 347 -8.80 3.75 -21.34
CA GLN A 347 -8.80 4.10 -22.77
C GLN A 347 -9.21 2.90 -23.65
N VAL A 348 -8.83 1.68 -23.23
CA VAL A 348 -9.21 0.43 -23.90
C VAL A 348 -10.33 -0.22 -23.08
N PRO A 349 -11.52 -0.45 -23.67
CA PRO A 349 -12.61 -1.11 -22.99
C PRO A 349 -12.25 -2.54 -22.58
N LEU A 350 -12.71 -2.95 -21.40
CA LEU A 350 -12.68 -4.34 -20.98
C LEU A 350 -13.74 -5.13 -21.74
N GLU A 351 -13.42 -6.39 -22.03
CA GLU A 351 -14.34 -7.35 -22.61
C GLU A 351 -15.44 -7.70 -21.61
N ALA A 352 -16.69 -7.57 -22.06
CA ALA A 352 -17.87 -7.89 -21.26
C ALA A 352 -18.19 -9.38 -21.38
N LEU A 353 -17.59 -10.18 -20.51
CA LEU A 353 -17.93 -11.60 -20.36
C LEU A 353 -19.20 -11.77 -19.51
N PRO A 354 -20.03 -12.80 -19.75
CA PRO A 354 -21.16 -13.17 -18.88
C PRO A 354 -20.71 -13.42 -17.44
N ALA A 355 -21.46 -12.92 -16.46
CA ALA A 355 -21.08 -13.00 -15.05
C ALA A 355 -20.95 -14.45 -14.50
N ASP A 356 -21.62 -15.39 -15.16
CA ASP A 356 -21.61 -16.82 -14.88
C ASP A 356 -20.60 -17.62 -15.72
N GLU A 357 -19.86 -16.96 -16.63
CA GLU A 357 -18.82 -17.61 -17.42
C GLU A 357 -17.60 -17.93 -16.56
N ASP A 358 -17.27 -19.22 -16.45
CA ASP A 358 -16.05 -19.68 -15.81
C ASP A 358 -14.86 -19.53 -16.77
N VAL A 359 -13.89 -18.69 -16.39
CA VAL A 359 -12.62 -18.53 -17.10
C VAL A 359 -11.56 -19.35 -16.39
N VAL A 360 -11.05 -20.40 -17.06
CA VAL A 360 -10.12 -21.37 -16.45
C VAL A 360 -8.71 -21.17 -17.00
N PHE A 361 -7.74 -21.04 -16.10
CA PHE A 361 -6.32 -21.05 -16.44
C PHE A 361 -5.63 -22.28 -15.86
N LEU A 362 -4.70 -22.85 -16.63
CA LEU A 362 -3.75 -23.82 -16.13
C LEU A 362 -2.53 -23.07 -15.61
N LEU A 363 -2.20 -23.29 -14.34
CA LEU A 363 -1.08 -22.62 -13.66
C LEU A 363 -0.27 -23.64 -12.86
N GLU A 364 1.00 -23.36 -12.68
CA GLU A 364 1.90 -24.17 -11.86
C GLU A 364 1.46 -24.27 -10.40
N ARG A 365 1.75 -25.41 -9.77
CA ARG A 365 1.40 -25.70 -8.37
C ARG A 365 1.80 -24.59 -7.40
N ASP A 366 3.00 -24.05 -7.53
CA ASP A 366 3.52 -23.01 -6.63
C ASP A 366 2.77 -21.68 -6.76
N ILE A 367 2.37 -21.31 -7.98
CA ILE A 367 1.48 -20.17 -8.23
C ILE A 367 0.15 -20.41 -7.54
N LEU A 368 -0.47 -21.58 -7.75
CA LEU A 368 -1.76 -21.93 -7.15
C LEU A 368 -1.72 -21.92 -5.62
N GLU A 369 -0.63 -22.40 -5.00
CA GLU A 369 -0.42 -22.34 -3.55
C GLU A 369 -0.36 -20.91 -3.00
N ALA A 370 0.11 -19.95 -3.81
CA ALA A 370 0.21 -18.55 -3.44
C ALA A 370 -1.08 -17.76 -3.69
N MET A 371 -2.05 -18.32 -4.44
CA MET A 371 -3.33 -17.66 -4.72
C MET A 371 -4.30 -17.73 -3.54
N THR A 372 -5.16 -16.71 -3.44
CA THR A 372 -6.24 -16.68 -2.45
C THR A 372 -7.58 -16.46 -3.16
N VAL A 373 -8.60 -17.25 -2.79
CA VAL A 373 -9.95 -17.08 -3.36
C VAL A 373 -10.45 -15.66 -3.09
N GLY A 374 -11.04 -15.03 -4.11
CA GLY A 374 -11.44 -13.63 -4.09
C GLY A 374 -10.40 -12.66 -4.63
N THR A 375 -9.13 -13.08 -4.84
CA THR A 375 -8.13 -12.27 -5.55
C THR A 375 -8.71 -11.74 -6.87
N LEU A 376 -8.53 -10.45 -7.10
CA LEU A 376 -8.95 -9.78 -8.32
C LEU A 376 -7.75 -9.64 -9.24
N MET A 377 -7.96 -9.81 -10.54
CA MET A 377 -6.95 -9.54 -11.55
C MET A 377 -7.55 -8.86 -12.77
N THR A 378 -6.80 -7.95 -13.38
CA THR A 378 -7.06 -7.50 -14.74
C THR A 378 -5.93 -8.02 -15.62
N ALA A 379 -6.30 -8.78 -16.64
CA ALA A 379 -5.34 -9.49 -17.47
C ALA A 379 -5.75 -9.45 -18.94
N ARG A 380 -4.75 -9.47 -19.82
CA ARG A 380 -4.93 -9.73 -21.24
C ARG A 380 -4.86 -11.24 -21.43
N ILE A 381 -5.87 -11.81 -22.07
CA ILE A 381 -6.05 -13.26 -22.23
C ILE A 381 -5.96 -13.60 -23.70
N CYS A 382 -5.30 -14.71 -23.99
CA CYS A 382 -5.33 -15.36 -25.29
C CYS A 382 -6.18 -16.63 -25.21
N GLU A 383 -7.17 -16.73 -26.10
CA GLU A 383 -7.93 -17.96 -26.31
C GLU A 383 -7.37 -18.70 -27.52
N LEU A 384 -7.21 -20.01 -27.39
CA LEU A 384 -6.78 -20.90 -28.45
C LEU A 384 -7.98 -21.51 -29.18
N SER A 385 -7.75 -21.98 -30.41
CA SER A 385 -8.72 -22.73 -31.23
C SER A 385 -9.37 -23.94 -30.54
N SER A 386 -8.78 -24.48 -29.47
CA SER A 386 -9.34 -25.57 -28.66
C SER A 386 -10.25 -25.09 -27.51
N GLY A 387 -10.38 -23.78 -27.30
CA GLY A 387 -11.03 -23.17 -26.14
C GLY A 387 -10.13 -23.01 -24.91
N LEU A 388 -8.87 -23.47 -24.96
CA LEU A 388 -7.91 -23.25 -23.88
C LEU A 388 -7.53 -21.77 -23.80
N ARG A 389 -7.50 -21.22 -22.59
CA ARG A 389 -7.11 -19.83 -22.33
C ARG A 389 -5.82 -19.78 -21.54
N PHE A 390 -4.95 -18.83 -21.87
CA PHE A 390 -3.76 -18.51 -21.08
C PHE A 390 -3.61 -16.99 -20.92
N ILE A 391 -2.92 -16.60 -19.86
CA ILE A 391 -2.68 -15.19 -19.53
C ILE A 391 -1.56 -14.67 -20.44
N LYS A 392 -1.85 -13.68 -21.29
CA LYS A 392 -0.85 -12.99 -22.10
C LYS A 392 -0.08 -11.98 -21.27
N THR A 393 -0.77 -11.17 -20.47
CA THR A 393 -0.20 -10.20 -19.54
C THR A 393 -1.11 -9.94 -18.37
N ILE A 394 -0.53 -9.46 -17.28
CA ILE A 394 -1.24 -9.05 -16.08
C ILE A 394 -1.05 -7.55 -15.93
N GLU A 395 -2.16 -6.81 -15.95
CA GLU A 395 -2.14 -5.36 -15.73
C GLU A 395 -2.17 -5.04 -14.24
N THR A 396 -3.03 -5.74 -13.49
CA THR A 396 -3.18 -5.57 -12.05
C THR A 396 -3.56 -6.88 -11.38
N VAL A 397 -3.03 -7.11 -10.17
CA VAL A 397 -3.49 -8.14 -9.23
C VAL A 397 -3.78 -7.45 -7.91
N GLN A 398 -4.86 -7.84 -7.24
CA GLN A 398 -5.29 -7.24 -5.99
C GLN A 398 -5.78 -8.32 -5.01
N PRO A 399 -5.57 -8.14 -3.68
CA PRO A 399 -5.99 -9.10 -2.67
C PRO A 399 -7.53 -9.26 -2.58
N SER A 400 -8.01 -10.26 -1.85
CA SER A 400 -9.45 -10.57 -1.77
C SER A 400 -10.29 -9.47 -1.12
N PHE A 401 -9.65 -8.63 -0.31
CA PHE A 401 -10.25 -7.51 0.39
C PHE A 401 -10.01 -6.17 -0.32
N TYR A 402 -9.63 -6.19 -1.60
CA TYR A 402 -9.45 -4.95 -2.35
C TYR A 402 -10.71 -4.09 -2.33
N THR A 403 -10.57 -2.82 -1.95
CA THR A 403 -11.67 -1.87 -1.93
C THR A 403 -11.16 -0.50 -2.33
N PHE A 404 -11.64 0.01 -3.45
CA PHE A 404 -11.32 1.36 -3.87
C PHE A 404 -12.26 2.36 -3.18
N LEU A 405 -11.67 3.32 -2.47
CA LEU A 405 -12.40 4.45 -1.88
C LEU A 405 -12.20 5.69 -2.74
N PRO A 406 -13.27 6.44 -3.09
CA PRO A 406 -13.15 7.72 -3.81
C PRO A 406 -12.22 8.73 -3.11
N GLN A 407 -12.07 8.61 -1.80
CA GLN A 407 -11.17 9.43 -0.98
C GLN A 407 -9.70 9.36 -1.44
N HIS A 408 -9.28 8.27 -2.09
CA HIS A 408 -7.93 8.18 -2.67
C HIS A 408 -7.71 9.21 -3.79
N LEU A 409 -8.75 9.61 -4.53
CA LEU A 409 -8.65 10.55 -5.64
C LEU A 409 -8.50 12.01 -5.19
N ILE A 410 -8.94 12.32 -3.96
CA ILE A 410 -8.95 13.70 -3.45
C ILE A 410 -7.75 14.02 -2.55
N LYS A 411 -6.83 13.07 -2.39
CA LYS A 411 -5.62 13.22 -1.56
C LYS A 411 -4.79 14.45 -1.95
N ASP A 412 -4.55 14.60 -3.25
CA ASP A 412 -3.76 15.72 -3.80
C ASP A 412 -4.64 16.81 -4.41
N TYR A 413 -5.96 16.73 -4.21
CA TYR A 413 -6.88 17.73 -4.71
C TYR A 413 -6.65 19.07 -4.02
N LYS A 414 -6.38 20.09 -4.82
CA LYS A 414 -6.32 21.48 -4.39
C LYS A 414 -7.51 22.21 -5.00
N PRO A 415 -8.33 22.91 -4.19
CA PRO A 415 -9.42 23.68 -4.74
C PRO A 415 -8.86 24.68 -5.77
N PRO A 416 -9.52 24.85 -6.93
CA PRO A 416 -9.08 25.80 -7.93
C PRO A 416 -9.04 27.19 -7.30
N ARG A 417 -7.88 27.86 -7.37
CA ARG A 417 -7.78 29.26 -6.96
C ARG A 417 -8.60 30.10 -7.93
N VAL A 418 -9.37 31.04 -7.39
CA VAL A 418 -10.02 32.06 -8.22
C VAL A 418 -8.93 32.73 -9.04
N ASN A 419 -9.07 32.63 -10.36
CA ASN A 419 -8.11 33.24 -11.28
C ASN A 419 -8.51 34.70 -11.47
N ASP A 420 -7.82 35.59 -10.76
CA ASP A 420 -8.01 37.04 -10.92
C ASP A 420 -7.49 37.55 -12.28
N ARG A 421 -6.78 36.70 -13.03
CA ARG A 421 -6.34 37.04 -14.38
C ARG A 421 -7.58 37.13 -15.28
N PRO A 422 -7.77 38.25 -15.99
CA PRO A 422 -8.83 38.35 -16.98
C PRO A 422 -8.68 37.22 -18.02
N PRO A 423 -9.79 36.67 -18.53
CA PRO A 423 -9.74 35.64 -19.56
C PRO A 423 -8.91 36.16 -20.73
N PRO A 424 -8.04 35.33 -21.33
CA PRO A 424 -7.14 35.77 -22.38
C PRO A 424 -7.93 36.43 -23.52
N SER A 425 -7.70 37.72 -23.71
CA SER A 425 -8.38 38.52 -24.72
C SER A 425 -7.58 38.52 -26.01
N VAL A 426 -8.23 38.80 -27.15
CA VAL A 426 -7.53 39.01 -28.44
C VAL A 426 -6.50 40.15 -28.38
N HIS A 427 -6.58 41.03 -27.39
CA HIS A 427 -5.65 42.13 -27.18
C HIS A 427 -4.40 41.73 -26.37
N ASP A 428 -4.40 40.58 -25.71
CA ASP A 428 -3.27 40.12 -24.88
C ASP A 428 -2.09 39.63 -25.73
N ARG A 429 -2.34 39.25 -27.00
CA ARG A 429 -1.28 38.94 -27.98
C ARG A 429 -0.47 40.16 -28.39
N ALA A 430 -1.04 41.37 -28.29
CA ALA A 430 -0.32 42.59 -28.64
C ALA A 430 0.63 43.03 -27.53
N ALA A 431 0.22 42.92 -26.26
CA ALA A 431 1.05 43.30 -25.11
C ALA A 431 2.27 42.37 -24.91
N ALA A 432 2.10 41.06 -25.10
CA ALA A 432 3.23 40.11 -25.00
C ALA A 432 4.28 40.31 -26.11
N ALA A 433 3.87 40.83 -27.27
CA ALA A 433 4.79 41.15 -28.37
C ALA A 433 5.59 42.44 -28.12
N GLU A 434 5.08 43.37 -27.30
CA GLU A 434 5.79 44.59 -26.91
C GLU A 434 6.80 44.33 -25.78
N GLU A 435 6.50 43.45 -24.80
CA GLU A 435 7.44 43.10 -23.73
C GLU A 435 8.66 42.31 -24.24
N THR A 436 8.52 41.54 -25.32
CA THR A 436 9.64 40.78 -25.90
C THR A 436 10.62 41.66 -26.71
N GLN A 437 10.31 42.95 -26.93
CA GLN A 437 11.16 43.88 -27.69
C GLN A 437 11.97 44.87 -26.83
N VAL A 438 11.80 44.88 -25.51
CA VAL A 438 12.50 45.83 -24.62
C VAL A 438 13.74 45.25 -23.93
N GLU A 439 13.91 43.92 -23.87
CA GLU A 439 15.15 43.30 -23.38
C GLU A 439 16.09 42.91 -24.54
N GLY A 440 16.83 43.90 -25.02
CA GLY A 440 18.07 43.69 -25.78
C GLY A 440 19.28 43.58 -24.84
N PRO A 441 20.37 42.92 -25.26
CA PRO A 441 21.37 42.32 -24.38
C PRO A 441 22.35 43.35 -23.81
N GLN A 442 22.56 43.31 -22.49
CA GLN A 442 23.69 43.96 -21.83
C GLN A 442 24.39 42.95 -20.90
N ASP A 443 25.62 42.63 -21.32
CA ASP A 443 26.80 42.27 -20.52
C ASP A 443 26.86 40.89 -19.83
N GLU A 444 27.06 39.84 -20.64
CA GLU A 444 27.81 38.64 -20.23
C GLU A 444 29.33 38.91 -20.33
N GLU A 445 29.92 39.62 -19.36
CA GLU A 445 31.40 39.70 -19.28
C GLU A 445 31.90 40.05 -17.87
N SER A 446 31.48 39.33 -16.80
CA SER A 446 32.14 39.47 -15.49
C SER A 446 31.91 38.35 -14.46
N GLU A 447 31.92 37.05 -14.81
CA GLU A 447 31.91 35.98 -13.77
C GLU A 447 32.80 34.76 -14.10
N ALA A 448 33.89 34.97 -14.86
CA ALA A 448 34.90 33.93 -15.12
C ALA A 448 36.22 34.12 -14.35
N GLU A 449 36.28 35.01 -13.35
CA GLU A 449 37.49 35.29 -12.57
C GLU A 449 37.23 35.28 -11.05
N GLU A 450 36.68 34.21 -10.47
CA GLU A 450 36.81 34.00 -9.01
C GLU A 450 36.68 32.53 -8.54
N LEU A 451 37.13 31.57 -9.35
CA LEU A 451 37.36 30.17 -8.94
C LEU A 451 38.81 29.76 -9.25
N ASN A 452 39.75 30.54 -8.71
CA ASN A 452 41.15 30.17 -8.58
C ASN A 452 41.73 30.88 -7.33
N LYS A 453 41.71 30.16 -6.19
CA LYS A 453 42.17 30.42 -4.80
C LYS A 453 40.98 30.22 -3.86
N GLU A 454 40.94 29.33 -2.88
CA GLU A 454 41.91 28.50 -2.14
C GLU A 454 41.21 27.19 -1.72
#